data_AF-A0A4V2AFG3-F1
#
_entry.id   AF-A0A4V2AFG3-F1
#
_cell.length_a   1.000
_cell.length_b   1.000
_cell.length_c   1.000
_cell.angle_alpha   90.00
_cell.angle_beta   90.00
_cell.angle_gamma   90.00
#
_symmetry.space_group_name_H-M   'P 1'
#
loop_
_entity.id
_entity.type
_entity.pdbx_description
1 polymer ?
#
loop_
_entity_poly.entity_id
_entity_poly.type
_entity_poly.pdbx_seq_one_letter_code
_entity_poly.pdbx_strand_id
1 'polypeptide(L)'
;MIKRTLRKLLLKPVLRLSARYSSRPDRKRVFAALSKLLDCIRKGKYKKGLVLPFEEKTGKFIIFSDQHKGGRNGADDFANCEPAYLAALDHYNAEGYTLVDLGDSEELWENGWLTVSKAHAATFGREKKFHDRGAFIKIFGNHDLQWDNDPLAAVYLRSVYGTEMPVYEGVVLRTETAGGPLDIFCTHGHQGDEVSDGNWFSKFFVARIWAPLQSWLAINPNTPAYDTTLKTLHNTLMYEWSAAQPRLLLVTGHTHQPVFESLTHIERLYRQ
;
A
#
# COMPACT_ATOMS: atom_id res chain seq x y z
N MET A 1 21.02 5.34 -27.58
CA MET A 1 22.17 6.24 -27.33
C MET A 1 21.79 7.42 -26.42
N ILE A 2 20.71 8.15 -26.71
CA ILE A 2 20.23 9.32 -25.95
C ILE A 2 19.94 9.02 -24.46
N LYS A 3 19.21 7.93 -24.16
CA LYS A 3 18.91 7.50 -22.77
C LYS A 3 20.17 7.28 -21.93
N ARG A 4 21.23 6.73 -22.51
CA ARG A 4 22.51 6.44 -21.81
C ARG A 4 23.28 7.73 -21.49
N THR A 5 23.23 8.71 -22.39
CA THR A 5 23.87 10.02 -22.20
C THR A 5 23.10 10.88 -21.20
N LEU A 6 21.76 10.94 -21.31
CA LEU A 6 20.90 11.62 -20.34
C LEU A 6 21.01 11.00 -18.95
N ARG A 7 21.07 9.68 -18.84
CA ARG A 7 21.32 9.00 -17.56
C ARG A 7 22.64 9.46 -16.94
N LYS A 8 23.75 9.52 -17.67
CA LYS A 8 25.03 9.99 -17.13
C LYS A 8 24.98 11.45 -16.64
N LEU A 9 24.27 12.33 -17.35
CA LEU A 9 24.12 13.74 -17.01
C LEU A 9 23.19 13.95 -15.80
N LEU A 10 22.06 13.25 -15.77
CA LEU A 10 21.02 13.43 -14.77
C LEU A 10 21.22 12.57 -13.51
N LEU A 11 22.06 11.54 -13.54
CA LEU A 11 22.26 10.62 -12.41
C LEU A 11 22.68 11.35 -11.13
N LYS A 12 23.73 12.19 -11.19
CA LYS A 12 24.21 12.92 -10.00
C LYS A 12 23.18 13.90 -9.41
N PRO A 13 22.55 14.79 -10.20
CA PRO A 13 21.51 15.68 -9.66
C PRO A 13 20.29 14.89 -9.18
N VAL A 14 19.88 13.82 -9.90
CA VAL A 14 18.76 12.98 -9.47
C VAL A 14 19.06 12.24 -8.18
N LEU A 15 20.26 11.70 -7.99
CA LEU A 15 20.68 11.07 -6.74
C LEU A 15 20.72 12.06 -5.56
N ARG A 16 21.21 13.30 -5.78
CA ARG A 16 21.20 14.34 -4.73
C ARG A 16 19.78 14.74 -4.34
N LEU A 17 18.91 14.85 -5.33
CA LEU A 17 17.51 15.21 -5.10
C LEU A 17 16.75 14.03 -4.48
N SER A 18 17.03 12.80 -4.91
CA SER A 18 16.53 11.57 -4.30
C SER A 18 16.96 11.44 -2.85
N ALA A 19 18.20 11.75 -2.47
CA ALA A 19 18.63 11.75 -1.07
C ALA A 19 17.92 12.83 -0.21
N ARG A 20 17.44 13.91 -0.84
CA ARG A 20 16.63 14.96 -0.20
C ARG A 20 15.17 14.55 -0.04
N TYR A 21 14.67 13.71 -0.95
CA TYR A 21 13.32 13.16 -0.94
C TYR A 21 13.27 11.71 -0.46
N SER A 22 14.37 11.10 -0.02
CA SER A 22 14.35 9.78 0.63
C SER A 22 14.13 10.05 2.11
N SER A 23 12.89 9.90 2.57
CA SER A 23 12.62 10.05 3.98
C SER A 23 13.26 8.88 4.73
N ARG A 24 14.00 9.20 5.79
CA ARG A 24 14.36 8.20 6.80
C ARG A 24 13.19 8.06 7.76
N PRO A 25 12.86 6.86 8.25
CA PRO A 25 11.89 6.68 9.31
C PRO A 25 12.27 7.55 10.51
N ASP A 26 11.34 8.36 10.98
CA ASP A 26 11.49 9.18 12.19
C ASP A 26 10.36 8.87 13.15
N ARG A 27 10.72 8.56 14.39
CA ARG A 27 9.79 8.12 15.43
C ARG A 27 8.64 9.11 15.64
N LYS A 28 8.94 10.41 15.77
CA LYS A 28 7.93 11.42 16.07
C LYS A 28 6.92 11.53 14.94
N ARG A 29 7.38 11.53 13.68
CA ARG A 29 6.51 11.60 12.50
C ARG A 29 5.67 10.34 12.34
N VAL A 30 6.26 9.15 12.41
CA VAL A 30 5.52 7.87 12.30
C VAL A 30 4.44 7.77 13.36
N PHE A 31 4.79 8.03 14.63
CA PHE A 31 3.83 7.95 15.73
C PHE A 31 2.71 8.99 15.57
N ALA A 32 3.05 10.22 15.21
CA ALA A 32 2.06 11.27 14.99
C ALA A 32 1.13 10.96 13.81
N ALA A 33 1.66 10.42 12.71
CA ALA A 33 0.89 10.05 11.53
C ALA A 33 -0.10 8.92 11.83
N LEU A 34 0.37 7.82 12.45
CA LEU A 34 -0.47 6.69 12.84
C LEU A 34 -1.54 7.10 13.85
N SER A 35 -1.18 7.84 14.90
CA SER A 35 -2.15 8.33 15.89
C SER A 35 -3.19 9.26 15.25
N LYS A 36 -2.76 10.19 14.40
CA LYS A 36 -3.68 11.11 13.70
C LYS A 36 -4.62 10.37 12.77
N LEU A 37 -4.13 9.39 12.02
CA LEU A 37 -4.94 8.60 11.11
C LEU A 37 -5.98 7.78 11.88
N LEU A 38 -5.55 7.05 12.91
CA LEU A 38 -6.44 6.28 13.78
C LEU A 38 -7.54 7.15 14.41
N ASP A 39 -7.16 8.32 14.93
CA ASP A 39 -8.11 9.30 15.49
C ASP A 39 -9.10 9.81 14.45
N CYS A 40 -8.64 10.10 13.23
CA CYS A 40 -9.52 10.55 12.15
C CYS A 40 -10.54 9.49 11.77
N ILE A 41 -10.12 8.23 11.67
CA ILE A 41 -10.99 7.09 11.36
C ILE A 41 -12.03 6.90 12.47
N ARG A 42 -11.58 6.86 13.74
CA ARG A 42 -12.48 6.72 14.91
C ARG A 42 -13.47 7.87 15.05
N LYS A 43 -13.10 9.09 14.63
CA LYS A 43 -13.99 10.26 14.60
C LYS A 43 -14.90 10.32 13.36
N GLY A 44 -14.87 9.30 12.50
CA GLY A 44 -15.75 9.21 11.34
C GLY A 44 -15.37 10.11 10.16
N LYS A 45 -14.09 10.50 10.04
CA LYS A 45 -13.62 11.22 8.84
C LYS A 45 -13.56 10.28 7.65
N TYR A 46 -14.67 10.18 6.93
CA TYR A 46 -14.88 9.22 5.85
C TYR A 46 -13.71 9.08 4.86
N LYS A 47 -13.15 10.19 4.37
CA LYS A 47 -12.01 10.14 3.42
C LYS A 47 -10.74 9.50 3.98
N LYS A 48 -10.57 9.46 5.31
CA LYS A 48 -9.41 8.83 5.94
C LYS A 48 -9.59 7.33 6.13
N GLY A 49 -10.81 6.87 6.31
CA GLY A 49 -11.12 5.46 6.50
C GLY A 49 -12.42 5.23 7.24
N LEU A 50 -12.71 3.95 7.44
CA LEU A 50 -13.92 3.46 8.10
C LEU A 50 -13.57 2.67 9.36
N VAL A 51 -14.50 2.69 10.32
CA VAL A 51 -14.57 1.66 11.36
C VAL A 51 -15.57 0.61 10.88
N LEU A 52 -15.11 -0.59 10.58
CA LEU A 52 -15.93 -1.69 10.11
C LEU A 52 -16.15 -2.69 11.25
N PRO A 53 -17.34 -2.74 11.85
CA PRO A 53 -17.65 -3.76 12.83
C PRO A 53 -17.74 -5.13 12.14
N PHE A 54 -17.26 -6.17 12.80
CA PHE A 54 -17.43 -7.56 12.38
C PHE A 54 -17.68 -8.45 13.59
N GLU A 55 -18.21 -9.64 13.33
CA GLU A 55 -18.46 -10.62 14.38
C GLU A 55 -17.27 -11.58 14.57
N GLU A 56 -16.81 -11.74 15.81
CA GLU A 56 -15.58 -12.45 16.20
C GLU A 56 -15.46 -13.83 15.55
N LYS A 57 -16.55 -14.60 15.53
CA LYS A 57 -16.55 -16.00 15.08
C LYS A 57 -16.81 -16.20 13.60
N THR A 58 -17.36 -15.19 12.92
CA THR A 58 -17.87 -15.34 11.54
C THR A 58 -17.28 -14.32 10.58
N GLY A 59 -16.60 -13.29 11.07
CA GLY A 59 -15.89 -12.31 10.28
C GLY A 59 -14.81 -12.98 9.43
N LYS A 60 -14.91 -12.78 8.11
CA LYS A 60 -13.99 -13.34 7.12
C LYS A 60 -13.36 -12.21 6.33
N PHE A 61 -12.03 -12.07 6.47
CA PHE A 61 -11.26 -11.03 5.79
C PHE A 61 -10.05 -11.63 5.08
N ILE A 62 -9.74 -11.10 3.91
CA ILE A 62 -8.44 -11.28 3.26
C ILE A 62 -7.78 -9.91 3.14
N ILE A 63 -6.49 -9.86 3.46
CA ILE A 63 -5.71 -8.64 3.44
C ILE A 63 -4.53 -8.87 2.51
N PHE A 64 -4.46 -8.11 1.43
CA PHE A 64 -3.35 -8.13 0.47
C PHE A 64 -2.72 -6.74 0.38
N SER A 65 -1.43 -6.69 0.06
CA SER A 65 -0.63 -5.46 -0.05
C SER A 65 0.49 -5.66 -1.07
N ASP A 66 1.01 -4.57 -1.61
CA ASP A 66 2.27 -4.54 -2.38
C ASP A 66 2.25 -5.53 -3.56
N GLN A 67 1.13 -5.62 -4.28
CA GLN A 67 1.02 -6.44 -5.46
C GLN A 67 1.88 -5.89 -6.60
N HIS A 68 1.96 -4.56 -6.75
CA HIS A 68 2.66 -3.85 -7.83
C HIS A 68 2.25 -4.34 -9.24
N LYS A 69 0.94 -4.27 -9.54
CA LYS A 69 0.39 -4.56 -10.87
C LYS A 69 0.93 -3.56 -11.88
N GLY A 70 1.78 -4.03 -12.80
CA GLY A 70 2.45 -3.19 -13.78
C GLY A 70 1.89 -3.29 -15.19
N GLY A 71 2.75 -3.08 -16.18
CA GLY A 71 2.39 -3.09 -17.60
C GLY A 71 2.81 -4.35 -18.36
N ARG A 72 2.97 -5.51 -17.68
CA ARG A 72 3.60 -6.74 -18.23
C ARG A 72 5.00 -6.53 -18.78
N ASN A 73 5.73 -5.59 -18.19
CA ASN A 73 7.11 -5.25 -18.53
C ASN A 73 7.99 -5.51 -17.29
N GLY A 74 9.25 -5.05 -17.31
CA GLY A 74 10.15 -5.21 -16.15
C GLY A 74 9.77 -4.41 -14.90
N ALA A 75 8.65 -3.68 -14.95
CA ALA A 75 8.05 -2.90 -13.86
C ALA A 75 6.73 -3.52 -13.36
N ASP A 76 6.60 -4.83 -13.51
CA ASP A 76 5.41 -5.61 -13.17
C ASP A 76 5.80 -6.82 -12.34
N ASP A 77 5.98 -6.57 -11.04
CA ASP A 77 6.35 -7.62 -10.08
C ASP A 77 5.17 -8.60 -9.85
N PHE A 78 3.94 -8.14 -10.10
CA PHE A 78 2.73 -8.95 -9.95
C PHE A 78 2.57 -10.05 -10.99
N ALA A 79 3.09 -9.86 -12.21
CA ALA A 79 2.75 -10.69 -13.37
C ALA A 79 2.88 -12.20 -13.14
N ASN A 80 3.90 -12.63 -12.40
CA ASN A 80 4.15 -14.04 -12.09
C ASN A 80 3.20 -14.60 -11.01
N CYS A 81 2.72 -13.73 -10.12
CA CYS A 81 1.82 -14.08 -9.01
C CYS A 81 0.35 -14.06 -9.42
N GLU A 82 0.02 -13.46 -10.56
CA GLU A 82 -1.36 -13.26 -11.00
C GLU A 82 -2.21 -14.55 -11.00
N PRO A 83 -1.77 -15.71 -11.55
CA PRO A 83 -2.61 -16.91 -11.54
C PRO A 83 -3.02 -17.35 -10.14
N ALA A 84 -2.10 -17.27 -9.17
CA ALA A 84 -2.37 -17.61 -7.78
C ALA A 84 -3.33 -16.60 -7.13
N TYR A 85 -3.14 -15.31 -7.42
CA TYR A 85 -4.02 -14.25 -6.92
C TYR A 85 -5.45 -14.39 -7.47
N LEU A 86 -5.61 -14.64 -8.77
CA LEU A 86 -6.94 -14.84 -9.38
C LEU A 86 -7.66 -16.05 -8.75
N ALA A 87 -6.95 -17.17 -8.57
CA ALA A 87 -7.51 -18.35 -7.92
C ALA A 87 -7.92 -18.07 -6.46
N ALA A 88 -7.09 -17.34 -5.72
CA ALA A 88 -7.39 -16.92 -4.36
C ALA A 88 -8.64 -16.02 -4.32
N LEU A 89 -8.73 -15.01 -5.18
CA LEU A 89 -9.89 -14.13 -5.24
C LEU A 89 -11.18 -14.88 -5.59
N ASP A 90 -11.13 -15.81 -6.55
CA ASP A 90 -12.32 -16.60 -6.91
C ASP A 90 -12.77 -17.49 -5.73
N HIS A 91 -11.83 -18.12 -5.00
CA HIS A 91 -12.14 -18.90 -3.79
C HIS A 91 -12.73 -18.04 -2.67
N TYR A 92 -12.05 -16.96 -2.29
CA TYR A 92 -12.46 -16.12 -1.17
C TYR A 92 -13.77 -15.38 -1.43
N ASN A 93 -14.03 -14.98 -2.68
CA ASN A 93 -15.32 -14.40 -3.04
C ASN A 93 -16.46 -15.42 -2.91
N ALA A 94 -16.22 -16.68 -3.33
CA ALA A 94 -17.20 -17.76 -3.17
C ALA A 94 -17.50 -18.07 -1.69
N GLU A 95 -16.47 -18.00 -0.84
CA GLU A 95 -16.59 -18.23 0.61
C GLU A 95 -17.10 -17.02 1.42
N GLY A 96 -17.36 -15.90 0.73
CA GLY A 96 -17.98 -14.71 1.30
C GLY A 96 -17.05 -13.82 2.11
N TYR A 97 -15.74 -13.82 1.81
CA TYR A 97 -14.77 -12.95 2.46
C TYR A 97 -14.92 -11.47 2.04
N THR A 98 -14.46 -10.58 2.92
CA THR A 98 -14.22 -9.17 2.60
C THR A 98 -12.76 -8.98 2.20
N LEU A 99 -12.53 -8.33 1.06
CA LEU A 99 -11.20 -7.97 0.57
C LEU A 99 -10.77 -6.63 1.14
N VAL A 100 -9.60 -6.59 1.77
CA VAL A 100 -8.88 -5.36 2.13
C VAL A 100 -7.61 -5.31 1.29
N ASP A 101 -7.56 -4.38 0.35
CA ASP A 101 -6.38 -4.05 -0.43
C ASP A 101 -5.63 -2.91 0.27
N LEU A 102 -4.46 -3.19 0.82
CA LEU A 102 -3.71 -2.29 1.71
C LEU A 102 -2.91 -1.22 0.99
N GLY A 103 -2.85 -1.21 -0.34
CA GLY A 103 -2.10 -0.23 -1.10
C GLY A 103 -0.89 -0.82 -1.83
N ASP A 104 -0.26 0.00 -2.66
CA ASP A 104 0.75 -0.41 -3.65
C ASP A 104 0.25 -1.58 -4.52
N SER A 105 -1.04 -1.54 -4.80
CA SER A 105 -1.71 -2.59 -5.56
C SER A 105 -1.44 -2.42 -7.05
N GLU A 106 -1.34 -1.16 -7.49
CA GLU A 106 -0.99 -0.77 -8.85
C GLU A 106 0.35 -0.03 -8.89
N GLU A 107 1.23 -0.38 -9.84
CA GLU A 107 2.53 0.27 -10.02
C GLU A 107 2.39 1.52 -10.92
N LEU A 108 1.77 2.57 -10.37
CA LEU A 108 1.46 3.80 -11.11
C LEU A 108 2.62 4.80 -11.18
N TRP A 109 3.72 4.56 -10.48
CA TRP A 109 4.92 5.37 -10.63
C TRP A 109 5.65 5.06 -11.93
N GLU A 110 5.67 3.80 -12.35
CA GLU A 110 6.37 3.38 -13.57
C GLU A 110 5.43 3.23 -14.78
N ASN A 111 4.12 3.05 -14.53
CA ASN A 111 3.13 2.77 -15.57
C ASN A 111 1.95 3.76 -15.54
N GLY A 112 1.37 4.03 -16.71
CA GLY A 112 0.11 4.76 -16.79
C GLY A 112 -1.09 3.86 -16.48
N TRP A 113 -2.15 4.42 -15.90
CA TRP A 113 -3.39 3.70 -15.56
C TRP A 113 -3.95 2.85 -16.70
N LEU A 114 -4.01 3.38 -17.93
CA LEU A 114 -4.53 2.63 -19.09
C LEU A 114 -3.71 1.37 -19.41
N THR A 115 -2.40 1.41 -19.16
CA THR A 115 -1.53 0.26 -19.34
C THR A 115 -1.83 -0.80 -18.30
N VAL A 116 -1.87 -0.42 -17.02
CA VAL A 116 -2.13 -1.33 -15.88
C VAL A 116 -3.52 -1.94 -15.96
N SER A 117 -4.55 -1.11 -16.15
CA SER A 117 -5.95 -1.55 -16.24
C SER A 117 -6.17 -2.54 -17.38
N LYS A 118 -5.54 -2.34 -18.54
CA LYS A 118 -5.61 -3.28 -19.65
C LYS A 118 -4.80 -4.56 -19.38
N ALA A 119 -3.60 -4.43 -18.82
CA ALA A 119 -2.73 -5.57 -18.51
C ALA A 119 -3.36 -6.54 -17.50
N HIS A 120 -4.11 -6.02 -16.52
CA HIS A 120 -4.68 -6.80 -15.42
C HIS A 120 -6.21 -6.74 -15.36
N ALA A 121 -6.88 -6.59 -16.51
CA ALA A 121 -8.34 -6.54 -16.58
C ALA A 121 -9.03 -7.74 -15.89
N ALA A 122 -8.41 -8.93 -15.96
CA ALA A 122 -8.90 -10.13 -15.29
C ALA A 122 -8.91 -10.01 -13.76
N THR A 123 -7.92 -9.30 -13.19
CA THR A 123 -7.76 -9.04 -11.77
C THR A 123 -8.82 -8.06 -11.28
N PHE A 124 -8.93 -6.89 -11.94
CA PHE A 124 -9.97 -5.91 -11.65
C PHE A 124 -11.38 -6.50 -11.78
N GLY A 125 -11.60 -7.40 -12.75
CA GLY A 125 -12.87 -8.11 -12.89
C GLY A 125 -13.23 -9.02 -11.71
N ARG A 126 -12.25 -9.58 -10.98
CA ARG A 126 -12.48 -10.38 -9.78
C ARG A 126 -12.63 -9.53 -8.53
N GLU A 127 -11.79 -8.51 -8.38
CA GLU A 127 -11.92 -7.49 -7.34
C GLU A 127 -13.31 -6.81 -7.40
N LYS A 128 -13.81 -6.54 -8.62
CA LYS A 128 -15.17 -6.03 -8.84
C LYS A 128 -16.27 -6.91 -8.23
N LYS A 129 -16.10 -8.24 -8.20
CA LYS A 129 -17.10 -9.14 -7.58
C LYS A 129 -17.24 -8.87 -6.08
N PHE A 130 -16.14 -8.53 -5.40
CA PHE A 130 -16.16 -8.10 -4.00
C PHE A 130 -16.80 -6.71 -3.87
N HIS A 131 -16.45 -5.78 -4.76
CA HIS A 131 -17.04 -4.43 -4.79
C HIS A 131 -18.55 -4.45 -4.93
N ASP A 132 -19.07 -5.23 -5.88
CA ASP A 132 -20.51 -5.33 -6.17
C ASP A 132 -21.31 -5.89 -4.98
N ARG A 133 -20.65 -6.64 -4.09
CA ARG A 133 -21.21 -7.16 -2.83
C ARG A 133 -21.06 -6.19 -1.65
N GLY A 134 -20.39 -5.05 -1.83
CA GLY A 134 -20.01 -4.15 -0.74
C GLY A 134 -18.95 -4.74 0.20
N ALA A 135 -18.15 -5.69 -0.28
CA ALA A 135 -17.16 -6.44 0.49
C ALA A 135 -15.72 -6.15 0.04
N PHE A 136 -15.47 -4.93 -0.44
CA PHE A 136 -14.14 -4.49 -0.88
C PHE A 136 -13.78 -3.13 -0.26
N ILE A 137 -12.65 -3.09 0.44
CA ILE A 137 -12.02 -1.89 0.98
C ILE A 137 -10.70 -1.69 0.25
N LYS A 138 -10.57 -0.55 -0.46
CA LYS A 138 -9.33 -0.16 -1.12
C LYS A 138 -8.64 0.94 -0.33
N ILE A 139 -7.37 0.72 0.00
CA ILE A 139 -6.46 1.69 0.60
C ILE A 139 -5.38 2.02 -0.44
N PHE A 140 -4.90 3.26 -0.44
CA PHE A 140 -3.76 3.64 -1.26
C PHE A 140 -2.45 3.50 -0.46
N GLY A 141 -1.41 3.12 -1.16
CA GLY A 141 -0.02 3.14 -0.75
C GLY A 141 0.76 4.28 -1.39
N ASN A 142 2.09 4.20 -1.34
CA ASN A 142 2.96 5.23 -1.92
C ASN A 142 3.03 5.13 -3.46
N HIS A 143 3.04 3.93 -4.04
CA HIS A 143 3.11 3.69 -5.50
C HIS A 143 1.81 4.03 -6.23
N ASP A 144 0.69 4.04 -5.53
CA ASP A 144 -0.63 4.37 -6.07
C ASP A 144 -1.28 5.59 -5.37
N LEU A 145 -0.46 6.50 -4.82
CA LEU A 145 -0.86 7.84 -4.30
C LEU A 145 -1.74 8.66 -5.26
N GLN A 146 -1.75 8.31 -6.55
CA GLN A 146 -2.65 8.89 -7.53
C GLN A 146 -4.12 8.74 -7.10
N TRP A 147 -4.49 7.69 -6.37
CA TRP A 147 -5.85 7.46 -5.89
C TRP A 147 -6.35 8.51 -4.89
N ASP A 148 -5.46 9.08 -4.08
CA ASP A 148 -5.79 10.17 -3.14
C ASP A 148 -5.75 11.56 -3.81
N ASN A 149 -4.85 11.74 -4.78
CA ASN A 149 -4.47 13.08 -5.23
C ASN A 149 -4.97 13.47 -6.63
N ASP A 150 -5.26 12.51 -7.52
CA ASP A 150 -5.72 12.82 -8.87
C ASP A 150 -7.25 13.07 -8.86
N PRO A 151 -7.73 14.26 -9.28
CA PRO A 151 -9.16 14.52 -9.40
C PRO A 151 -9.90 13.53 -10.33
N LEU A 152 -9.18 12.88 -11.25
CA LEU A 152 -9.73 11.88 -12.17
C LEU A 152 -9.67 10.44 -11.63
N ALA A 153 -9.11 10.22 -10.44
CA ALA A 153 -9.01 8.90 -9.81
C ALA A 153 -10.36 8.17 -9.78
N ALA A 154 -11.42 8.86 -9.37
CA ALA A 154 -12.77 8.29 -9.32
C ALA A 154 -13.27 7.85 -10.70
N VAL A 155 -12.92 8.57 -11.77
CA VAL A 155 -13.30 8.21 -13.15
C VAL A 155 -12.57 6.96 -13.60
N TYR A 156 -11.26 6.88 -13.30
CA TYR A 156 -10.43 5.72 -13.63
C TYR A 156 -10.93 4.45 -12.93
N LEU A 157 -11.13 4.50 -11.61
CA LEU A 157 -11.61 3.34 -10.86
C LEU A 157 -13.02 2.94 -11.28
N ARG A 158 -13.90 3.91 -11.55
CA ARG A 158 -15.24 3.63 -12.09
C ARG A 158 -15.19 2.93 -13.46
N SER A 159 -14.18 3.18 -14.28
CA SER A 159 -14.05 2.51 -15.58
C SER A 159 -13.82 0.99 -15.48
N VAL A 160 -13.25 0.51 -14.36
CA VAL A 160 -13.00 -0.93 -14.14
C VAL A 160 -14.02 -1.55 -13.18
N TYR A 161 -14.51 -0.80 -12.19
CA TYR A 161 -15.48 -1.28 -11.20
C TYR A 161 -16.94 -0.99 -11.54
N GLY A 162 -17.21 -0.14 -12.55
CA GLY A 162 -18.55 0.22 -13.01
C GLY A 162 -19.26 1.28 -12.16
N THR A 163 -19.01 1.31 -10.86
CA THR A 163 -19.53 2.30 -9.90
C THR A 163 -18.39 3.03 -9.19
N GLU A 164 -18.73 4.04 -8.39
CA GLU A 164 -17.75 4.76 -7.59
C GLU A 164 -17.08 3.81 -6.58
N MET A 165 -15.75 3.88 -6.52
CA MET A 165 -14.93 3.12 -5.58
C MET A 165 -14.24 4.11 -4.65
N PRO A 166 -14.69 4.23 -3.39
CA PRO A 166 -13.97 4.98 -2.39
C PRO A 166 -12.58 4.38 -2.14
N VAL A 167 -11.57 5.23 -2.02
CA VAL A 167 -10.23 4.84 -1.60
C VAL A 167 -9.90 5.56 -0.31
N TYR A 168 -9.36 4.82 0.65
CA TYR A 168 -9.06 5.30 2.00
C TYR A 168 -7.55 5.32 2.26
N GLU A 169 -7.15 5.92 3.38
CA GLU A 169 -5.76 5.89 3.85
C GLU A 169 -5.55 4.76 4.89
N GLY A 170 -6.62 4.24 5.47
CA GLY A 170 -6.62 3.07 6.34
C GLY A 170 -8.03 2.58 6.66
N VAL A 171 -8.12 1.49 7.41
CA VAL A 171 -9.39 0.97 7.93
C VAL A 171 -9.19 0.38 9.32
N VAL A 172 -10.20 0.49 10.19
CA VAL A 172 -10.21 -0.18 11.49
C VAL A 172 -11.28 -1.26 11.44
N LEU A 173 -10.87 -2.52 11.51
CA LEU A 173 -11.79 -3.65 11.69
C LEU A 173 -12.01 -3.82 13.19
N ARG A 174 -13.24 -3.72 13.66
CA ARG A 174 -13.58 -3.77 15.09
C ARG A 174 -14.41 -5.00 15.40
N THR A 175 -14.01 -5.74 16.42
CA THR A 175 -14.80 -6.83 16.99
C THR A 175 -14.84 -6.70 18.50
N GLU A 176 -15.85 -7.27 19.11
CA GLU A 176 -15.86 -7.55 20.54
C GLU A 176 -15.30 -8.95 20.76
N THR A 177 -14.44 -9.14 21.77
CA THR A 177 -13.97 -10.45 22.20
C THR A 177 -14.27 -10.65 23.68
N ALA A 178 -14.05 -11.85 24.21
CA ALA A 178 -14.19 -12.11 25.64
C ALA A 178 -13.36 -11.17 26.53
N GLY A 179 -12.25 -10.61 25.99
CA GLY A 179 -11.40 -9.63 26.68
C GLY A 179 -11.77 -8.16 26.44
N GLY A 180 -12.91 -7.88 25.82
CA GLY A 180 -13.36 -6.54 25.43
C GLY A 180 -13.17 -6.22 23.94
N PRO A 181 -13.29 -4.95 23.53
CA PRO A 181 -13.12 -4.58 22.12
C PRO A 181 -11.70 -4.86 21.64
N LEU A 182 -11.57 -5.24 20.38
CA LEU A 182 -10.32 -5.39 19.65
C LEU A 182 -10.42 -4.59 18.35
N ASP A 183 -9.46 -3.68 18.16
CA ASP A 183 -9.28 -2.97 16.89
C ASP A 183 -8.14 -3.62 16.10
N ILE A 184 -8.41 -4.07 14.89
CA ILE A 184 -7.39 -4.39 13.89
C ILE A 184 -7.27 -3.17 12.98
N PHE A 185 -6.22 -2.39 13.19
CA PHE A 185 -5.94 -1.21 12.40
C PHE A 185 -5.07 -1.58 11.20
N CYS A 186 -5.58 -1.31 10.01
CA CYS A 186 -4.98 -1.66 8.73
C CYS A 186 -4.54 -0.38 8.00
N THR A 187 -3.27 -0.31 7.62
CA THR A 187 -2.65 0.80 6.89
C THR A 187 -1.71 0.28 5.81
N HIS A 188 -1.35 1.09 4.81
CA HIS A 188 -0.30 0.67 3.87
C HIS A 188 1.07 0.59 4.54
N GLY A 189 1.46 1.66 5.25
CA GLY A 189 2.74 1.75 5.94
C GLY A 189 3.59 2.94 5.56
N HIS A 190 3.19 3.72 4.56
CA HIS A 190 3.87 4.99 4.26
C HIS A 190 3.66 6.07 5.35
N GLN A 191 2.85 5.82 6.39
CA GLN A 191 2.56 6.79 7.45
C GLN A 191 3.84 7.22 8.18
N GLY A 192 4.11 8.52 8.19
CA GLY A 192 5.35 9.12 8.70
C GLY A 192 6.43 9.35 7.65
N ASP A 193 6.20 8.95 6.39
CA ASP A 193 7.03 9.31 5.25
C ASP A 193 6.68 10.74 4.79
N GLU A 194 7.61 11.68 4.95
CA GLU A 194 7.47 13.08 4.54
C GLU A 194 7.05 13.27 3.06
N VAL A 195 7.40 12.31 2.21
CA VAL A 195 7.15 12.36 0.77
C VAL A 195 5.70 11.98 0.49
N SER A 196 5.26 10.88 1.10
CA SER A 196 3.94 10.30 0.92
C SER A 196 2.86 10.99 1.76
N ASP A 197 3.26 11.66 2.85
CA ASP A 197 2.38 12.43 3.76
C ASP A 197 2.45 13.95 3.53
N GLY A 198 3.23 14.39 2.54
CA GLY A 198 3.39 15.80 2.18
C GLY A 198 2.10 16.48 1.71
N ASN A 199 2.17 17.78 1.41
CA ASN A 199 1.02 18.49 0.85
C ASN A 199 0.64 17.92 -0.54
N TRP A 200 -0.60 18.15 -0.97
CA TRP A 200 -1.14 17.64 -2.24
C TRP A 200 -0.26 17.95 -3.46
N PHE A 201 0.38 19.12 -3.52
CA PHE A 201 1.29 19.49 -4.61
C PHE A 201 2.59 18.67 -4.60
N SER A 202 3.18 18.43 -3.42
CA SER A 202 4.34 17.56 -3.28
C SER A 202 4.01 16.12 -3.68
N LYS A 203 2.88 15.59 -3.22
CA LYS A 203 2.42 14.23 -3.58
C LYS A 203 2.19 14.11 -5.09
N PHE A 204 1.54 15.11 -5.70
CA PHE A 204 1.31 15.16 -7.15
C PHE A 204 2.63 15.22 -7.95
N PHE A 205 3.56 16.10 -7.57
CA PHE A 205 4.85 16.20 -8.24
C PHE A 205 5.62 14.88 -8.14
N VAL A 206 5.60 14.24 -6.96
CA VAL A 206 6.27 12.97 -6.75
C VAL A 206 5.67 11.88 -7.63
N ALA A 207 4.36 11.65 -7.53
CA ALA A 207 3.68 10.57 -8.25
C ALA A 207 3.69 10.76 -9.77
N ARG A 208 3.56 12.01 -10.27
CA ARG A 208 3.36 12.27 -11.70
C ARG A 208 4.61 12.66 -12.47
N ILE A 209 5.63 13.17 -11.78
CA ILE A 209 6.84 13.71 -12.43
C ILE A 209 8.08 13.01 -11.91
N TRP A 210 8.29 12.99 -10.60
CA TRP A 210 9.54 12.51 -10.01
C TRP A 210 9.71 10.99 -10.15
N ALA A 211 8.73 10.21 -9.69
CA ALA A 211 8.83 8.76 -9.68
C ALA A 211 8.90 8.16 -11.11
N PRO A 212 8.09 8.62 -12.09
CA PRO A 212 8.24 8.18 -13.49
C PRO A 212 9.59 8.55 -14.09
N LEU A 213 10.11 9.76 -13.81
CA LEU A 213 11.43 10.19 -14.29
C LEU A 213 12.55 9.33 -13.69
N GLN A 214 12.44 9.03 -12.40
CA GLN A 214 13.43 8.25 -11.67
C GLN A 214 13.45 6.78 -12.14
N SER A 215 12.26 6.18 -12.32
CA SER A 215 12.08 4.87 -12.93
C SER A 215 12.65 4.81 -14.34
N TRP A 216 12.31 5.78 -15.20
CA TRP A 216 12.83 5.84 -16.57
C TRP A 216 14.36 5.89 -16.60
N LEU A 217 14.99 6.57 -15.65
CA LEU A 217 16.45 6.64 -15.48
C LEU A 217 17.07 5.40 -14.80
N ALA A 218 16.24 4.46 -14.32
CA ALA A 218 16.65 3.28 -13.55
C ALA A 218 17.57 3.67 -12.38
N ILE A 219 17.12 4.64 -11.58
CA ILE A 219 17.82 5.12 -10.39
C ILE A 219 17.09 4.58 -9.18
N ASN A 220 17.71 3.63 -8.49
CA ASN A 220 17.12 3.03 -7.30
C ASN A 220 17.46 3.92 -6.09
N PRO A 221 16.47 4.55 -5.43
CA PRO A 221 16.73 5.40 -4.28
C PRO A 221 16.97 4.52 -3.05
N ASN A 222 17.76 5.00 -2.08
CA ASN A 222 17.85 4.36 -0.78
C ASN A 222 16.57 4.65 0.03
N THR A 223 15.44 4.04 -0.34
CA THR A 223 14.19 4.08 0.42
C THR A 223 14.09 2.86 1.34
N PRO A 224 13.22 2.89 2.37
CA PRO A 224 12.96 1.73 3.22
C PRO A 224 12.64 0.48 2.41
N ALA A 225 11.97 0.56 1.26
CA ALA A 225 11.73 -0.60 0.39
C ALA A 225 13.01 -1.35 -0.11
N TYR A 226 14.21 -0.73 -0.04
CA TYR A 226 15.46 -1.31 -0.56
C TYR A 226 16.64 -1.36 0.43
N ASP A 227 16.56 -0.68 1.58
CA ASP A 227 17.58 -0.73 2.66
C ASP A 227 17.07 -1.54 3.86
N THR A 228 17.65 -2.72 4.09
CA THR A 228 17.27 -3.65 5.16
C THR A 228 17.34 -3.05 6.57
N THR A 229 18.22 -2.08 6.80
CA THR A 229 18.35 -1.39 8.09
C THR A 229 17.21 -0.41 8.28
N LEU A 230 16.85 0.34 7.23
CA LEU A 230 15.71 1.26 7.26
C LEU A 230 14.38 0.51 7.34
N LYS A 231 14.23 -0.66 6.68
CA LYS A 231 13.07 -1.57 6.85
C LYS A 231 12.88 -1.96 8.30
N THR A 232 13.97 -2.46 8.90
CA THR A 232 13.96 -2.93 10.27
C THR A 232 13.61 -1.78 11.22
N LEU A 233 14.20 -0.60 11.04
CA LEU A 233 13.88 0.57 11.85
C LEU A 233 12.40 0.96 11.71
N HIS A 234 11.88 1.06 10.48
CA HIS A 234 10.49 1.41 10.23
C HIS A 234 9.51 0.41 10.87
N ASN A 235 9.75 -0.89 10.68
CA ASN A 235 8.98 -1.97 11.30
C ASN A 235 9.03 -1.91 12.83
N THR A 236 10.20 -1.65 13.42
CA THR A 236 10.35 -1.46 14.86
C THR A 236 9.53 -0.27 15.35
N LEU A 237 9.54 0.86 14.64
CA LEU A 237 8.76 2.05 15.04
C LEU A 237 7.25 1.78 14.98
N MET A 238 6.76 1.10 13.96
CA MET A 238 5.36 0.69 13.85
C MET A 238 4.96 -0.28 14.97
N TYR A 239 5.82 -1.26 15.24
CA TYR A 239 5.63 -2.19 16.34
C TYR A 239 5.56 -1.46 17.69
N GLU A 240 6.54 -0.60 18.00
CA GLU A 240 6.56 0.19 19.23
C GLU A 240 5.30 1.05 19.38
N TRP A 241 4.85 1.70 18.31
CA TRP A 241 3.63 2.50 18.35
C TRP A 241 2.40 1.64 18.63
N SER A 242 2.27 0.49 17.97
CA SER A 242 1.14 -0.43 18.15
C SER A 242 1.10 -1.04 19.55
N ALA A 243 2.27 -1.43 20.10
CA ALA A 243 2.40 -1.99 21.43
C ALA A 243 2.02 -1.00 22.55
N ALA A 244 2.10 0.31 22.27
CA ALA A 244 1.63 1.35 23.17
C ALA A 244 0.10 1.57 23.11
N GLN A 245 -0.61 0.97 22.16
CA GLN A 245 -2.06 1.10 22.03
C GLN A 245 -2.77 -0.04 22.78
N PRO A 246 -3.76 0.27 23.64
CA PRO A 246 -4.54 -0.78 24.30
C PRO A 246 -5.42 -1.49 23.28
N ARG A 247 -5.38 -2.83 23.29
CA ARG A 247 -6.32 -3.70 22.53
C ARG A 247 -6.35 -3.40 21.02
N LEU A 248 -5.17 -3.12 20.45
CA LEU A 248 -5.03 -2.82 19.03
C LEU A 248 -3.97 -3.73 18.40
N LEU A 249 -4.31 -4.29 17.25
CA LEU A 249 -3.38 -4.96 16.33
C LEU A 249 -3.14 -4.05 15.13
N LEU A 250 -1.89 -3.87 14.72
CA LEU A 250 -1.55 -3.15 13.48
C LEU A 250 -1.21 -4.16 12.38
N VAL A 251 -1.84 -4.03 11.21
CA VAL A 251 -1.52 -4.79 10.00
C VAL A 251 -1.13 -3.79 8.91
N THR A 252 0.08 -3.93 8.38
CA THR A 252 0.65 -2.97 7.42
C THR A 252 1.60 -3.64 6.43
N GLY A 253 1.68 -3.08 5.21
CA GLY A 253 2.55 -3.52 4.12
C GLY A 253 3.86 -2.72 4.02
N HIS A 254 4.24 -2.33 2.80
CA HIS A 254 5.32 -1.40 2.43
C HIS A 254 6.77 -1.89 2.62
N THR A 255 7.10 -2.65 3.67
CA THR A 255 8.51 -2.94 3.98
C THR A 255 9.10 -4.10 3.17
N HIS A 256 8.28 -4.88 2.45
CA HIS A 256 8.70 -6.09 1.71
C HIS A 256 9.64 -7.01 2.51
N GLN A 257 9.52 -7.04 3.83
CA GLN A 257 10.36 -7.89 4.67
C GLN A 257 9.75 -9.29 4.65
N PRO A 258 10.45 -10.31 4.10
CA PRO A 258 9.89 -11.64 4.02
C PRO A 258 9.80 -12.23 5.42
N VAL A 259 8.58 -12.32 5.93
CA VAL A 259 8.25 -13.07 7.14
C VAL A 259 7.43 -14.27 6.71
N PHE A 260 7.84 -15.46 7.14
CA PHE A 260 7.10 -16.69 6.90
C PHE A 260 7.13 -17.49 8.18
N GLU A 261 5.97 -17.99 8.62
CA GLU A 261 5.81 -18.58 9.95
C GLU A 261 6.26 -17.67 11.10
N SER A 262 6.18 -16.35 10.92
CA SER A 262 6.72 -15.37 11.87
C SER A 262 8.23 -15.45 12.12
N LEU A 263 8.97 -16.20 11.30
CA LEU A 263 10.42 -16.28 11.38
C LEU A 263 11.07 -15.15 10.60
N THR A 264 12.05 -14.52 11.23
CA THR A 264 13.02 -13.65 10.56
C THR A 264 13.84 -14.41 9.52
N HIS A 265 14.45 -13.71 8.56
CA HIS A 265 15.33 -14.33 7.58
C HIS A 265 16.47 -15.13 8.24
N ILE A 266 16.99 -14.64 9.36
CA ILE A 266 18.05 -15.32 10.14
C ILE A 266 17.51 -16.63 10.75
N GLU A 267 16.33 -16.61 11.37
CA GLU A 267 15.74 -17.83 11.96
C GLU A 267 15.41 -18.89 10.89
N ARG A 268 15.09 -18.47 9.66
CA ARG A 268 14.90 -19.40 8.53
C ARG A 268 16.20 -20.05 8.11
N LEU A 269 17.31 -19.30 8.09
CA LEU A 269 18.64 -19.86 7.79
C LEU A 269 19.10 -20.87 8.84
N TYR A 270 18.72 -20.69 10.10
CA TYR A 270 19.03 -21.65 11.18
C TYR A 270 18.18 -22.93 11.17
N ARG A 271 17.11 -22.99 10.37
CA ARG A 271 16.25 -24.19 10.24
C ARG A 271 16.64 -25.12 9.08
N GLN A 272 17.61 -24.74 8.25
CA GLN A 272 18.16 -25.57 7.16
C GLN A 272 19.38 -26.36 7.65
#